data_AF-A0A9E8MVK7-F1
#
_entry.id   AF-A0A9E8MVK7-F1
#
_cell.length_a   1.000
_cell.length_b   1.000
_cell.length_c   1.000
_cell.angle_alpha   90.00
_cell.angle_beta   90.00
_cell.angle_gamma   90.00
#
_symmetry.space_group_name_H-M   'P 1'
#
loop_
_entity.id
_entity.type
_entity.pdbx_description
1 polymer ?
#
loop_
_entity_poly.entity_id
_entity_poly.type
_entity_poly.pdbx_seq_one_letter_code
_entity_poly.pdbx_strand_id
1 'polypeptide(L)'
;MVYRNLTIADKPAVLDLEPLATCESFDGEIIYNLVNAIPQAILDSTELLISFYNTLDDANLRENTIVSPTNYNTTSSNETIFIRLDNSNGNCFSVSELELTIIDPPAIDEFEEYFFCNNDATAQITIDVGNLPLPLDDYNFLWLDSNETTPEIQVNQEGTYYVRVIFAASVTPENPKDAILKELSK
;
A
#
# COMPACT_ATOMS: atom_id res chain seq x y z
N MET A 1 55.66 -26.10 7.97
CA MET A 1 54.62 -25.73 6.98
C MET A 1 53.60 -24.88 7.70
N VAL A 2 53.39 -23.65 7.23
CA VAL A 2 52.38 -22.73 7.76
C VAL A 2 51.26 -22.70 6.73
N TYR A 3 50.03 -22.98 7.16
CA TYR A 3 48.85 -22.86 6.32
C TYR A 3 48.18 -21.51 6.60
N ARG A 4 47.76 -20.81 5.54
CA ARG A 4 46.92 -19.62 5.64
C ARG A 4 45.48 -20.05 5.37
N ASN A 5 44.59 -19.86 6.34
CA ASN A 5 43.16 -19.98 6.09
C ASN A 5 42.66 -18.73 5.38
N LEU A 6 41.92 -18.93 4.28
CA LEU A 6 41.23 -17.90 3.51
C LEU A 6 39.75 -18.25 3.50
N THR A 7 38.92 -17.37 4.04
CA THR A 7 37.46 -17.48 3.99
C THR A 7 36.96 -16.55 2.90
N ILE A 8 36.32 -17.10 1.87
CA ILE A 8 35.62 -16.33 0.85
C ILE A 8 34.18 -16.19 1.36
N ALA A 9 33.76 -14.97 1.66
CA ALA A 9 32.36 -14.68 1.95
C ALA A 9 31.64 -14.46 0.62
N ASP A 10 30.49 -15.12 0.43
CA ASP A 10 29.69 -14.88 -0.75
C ASP A 10 29.12 -13.47 -0.71
N LYS A 11 29.17 -12.78 -1.86
CA LYS A 11 28.55 -11.48 -2.03
C LYS A 11 27.04 -11.66 -1.77
N PRO A 12 26.40 -10.80 -0.96
CA PRO A 12 24.96 -10.81 -0.81
C PRO A 12 24.27 -10.75 -2.18
N ALA A 13 23.20 -11.50 -2.36
CA ALA A 13 22.40 -11.42 -3.58
C ALA A 13 21.73 -10.04 -3.67
N VAL A 14 21.48 -9.58 -4.89
CA VAL A 14 20.56 -8.46 -5.12
C VAL A 14 19.14 -8.99 -4.89
N LEU A 15 18.30 -8.22 -4.22
CA LEU A 15 16.89 -8.56 -4.02
C LEU A 15 16.10 -8.13 -5.25
N ASP A 16 15.19 -8.99 -5.68
CA ASP A 16 14.13 -8.64 -6.64
C ASP A 16 12.91 -8.24 -5.81
N LEU A 17 12.67 -6.93 -5.69
CA LEU A 17 11.68 -6.36 -4.79
C LEU A 17 10.45 -5.94 -5.57
N GLU A 18 9.28 -6.31 -5.06
CA GLU A 18 8.03 -5.74 -5.56
C GLU A 18 7.91 -4.27 -5.12
N PRO A 19 7.32 -3.40 -5.96
CA PRO A 19 7.08 -2.01 -5.58
C PRO A 19 6.27 -1.91 -4.29
N LEU A 20 6.64 -0.96 -3.42
CA LEU A 20 5.87 -0.67 -2.23
C LEU A 20 4.84 0.40 -2.56
N ALA A 21 3.57 0.08 -2.32
CA ALA A 21 2.45 0.93 -2.66
C ALA A 21 1.75 1.48 -1.40
N THR A 22 1.39 2.76 -1.39
CA THR A 22 0.62 3.40 -0.31
C THR A 22 -0.42 4.37 -0.86
N CYS A 23 -1.42 4.72 -0.06
CA CYS A 23 -2.43 5.71 -0.42
C CYS A 23 -1.92 7.13 -0.14
N GLU A 24 -2.37 8.12 -0.91
CA GLU A 24 -2.14 9.53 -0.60
C GLU A 24 -2.92 9.94 0.66
N SER A 25 -2.25 10.55 1.63
CA SER A 25 -2.91 11.13 2.81
C SER A 25 -3.44 12.53 2.48
N PHE A 26 -4.62 12.88 3.02
CA PHE A 26 -5.27 14.18 2.83
C PHE A 26 -4.43 15.40 3.30
N ASP A 27 -3.38 15.18 4.09
CA ASP A 27 -2.46 16.22 4.56
C ASP A 27 -1.22 16.42 3.67
N GLY A 28 -1.10 15.65 2.57
CA GLY A 28 -0.01 15.74 1.61
C GLY A 28 1.30 15.10 2.08
N GLU A 29 1.28 14.34 3.19
CA GLU A 29 2.42 13.52 3.62
C GLU A 29 2.22 12.07 3.21
N ILE A 30 3.22 11.47 2.55
CA ILE A 30 3.18 10.07 2.13
C ILE A 30 4.17 9.29 2.98
N ILE A 31 3.65 8.36 3.79
CA ILE A 31 4.45 7.59 4.73
C ILE A 31 4.57 6.15 4.23
N TYR A 32 5.82 5.66 4.17
CA TYR A 32 6.15 4.28 3.85
C TYR A 32 6.86 3.60 5.01
N ASN A 33 6.57 2.31 5.18
CA ASN A 33 7.41 1.39 5.94
C ASN A 33 8.25 0.56 4.96
N LEU A 34 9.47 1.02 4.68
CA LEU A 34 10.42 0.41 3.74
C LEU A 34 10.82 -1.02 4.14
N VAL A 35 10.68 -1.37 5.42
CA VAL A 35 11.00 -2.71 5.92
C VAL A 35 10.02 -3.76 5.39
N ASN A 36 8.79 -3.36 5.04
CA ASN A 36 7.77 -4.26 4.50
C ASN A 36 8.15 -4.83 3.13
N ALA A 37 9.03 -4.16 2.38
CA ALA A 37 9.53 -4.68 1.11
C ALA A 37 10.57 -5.80 1.29
N ILE A 38 11.17 -5.92 2.47
CA ILE A 38 12.27 -6.87 2.70
C ILE A 38 11.70 -8.26 3.03
N PRO A 39 12.15 -9.34 2.36
CA PRO A 39 11.75 -10.69 2.73
C PRO A 39 12.13 -11.02 4.18
N GLN A 40 11.21 -11.66 4.93
CA GLN A 40 11.43 -11.98 6.35
C GLN A 40 12.72 -12.78 6.60
N ALA A 41 13.09 -13.67 5.69
CA ALA A 41 14.33 -14.45 5.77
C ALA A 41 15.60 -13.58 5.78
N ILE A 42 15.55 -12.40 5.17
CA ILE A 42 16.65 -11.42 5.19
C ILE A 42 16.62 -10.59 6.47
N LEU A 43 15.43 -10.21 6.95
CA LEU A 43 15.26 -9.48 8.21
C LEU A 43 15.74 -10.28 9.43
N ASP A 44 15.52 -11.59 9.44
CA ASP A 44 15.92 -12.48 10.53
C ASP A 44 17.40 -12.92 10.44
N SER A 45 18.11 -12.53 9.36
CA SER A 45 19.50 -12.93 9.15
C SER A 45 20.45 -12.20 10.09
N THR A 46 21.27 -12.93 10.82
CA THR A 46 22.37 -12.35 11.62
C THR A 46 23.63 -12.09 10.79
N GLU A 47 23.67 -12.59 9.56
CA GLU A 47 24.81 -12.48 8.65
C GLU A 47 24.70 -11.29 7.70
N LEU A 48 23.57 -10.58 7.69
CA LEU A 48 23.32 -9.44 6.83
C LEU A 48 22.97 -8.20 7.66
N LEU A 49 23.46 -7.05 7.22
CA LEU A 49 23.10 -5.74 7.74
C LEU A 49 22.39 -4.98 6.64
N ILE A 50 21.19 -4.48 6.95
CA ILE A 50 20.31 -3.79 6.00
C ILE A 50 20.39 -2.29 6.26
N SER A 51 20.51 -1.50 5.20
CA SER A 51 20.45 -0.03 5.26
C SER A 51 19.77 0.53 4.01
N PHE A 52 19.15 1.70 4.14
CA PHE A 52 18.30 2.31 3.12
C PHE A 52 18.82 3.70 2.76
N TYR A 53 18.72 4.08 1.48
CA TYR A 53 19.29 5.31 0.94
C TYR A 53 18.39 5.92 -0.15
N ASN A 54 18.40 7.24 -0.28
CA ASN A 54 17.66 7.94 -1.34
C ASN A 54 18.40 7.93 -2.69
N THR A 55 19.71 7.65 -2.71
CA THR A 55 20.51 7.63 -3.95
C THR A 55 21.43 6.42 -4.02
N LEU A 56 21.75 5.99 -5.24
CA LEU A 56 22.70 4.91 -5.49
C LEU A 56 24.11 5.25 -5.01
N ASP A 57 24.53 6.51 -5.14
CA ASP A 57 25.85 6.95 -4.69
C ASP A 57 25.96 6.89 -3.17
N ASP A 58 24.94 7.37 -2.45
CA ASP A 58 24.85 7.25 -0.99
C ASP A 58 24.88 5.78 -0.55
N ALA A 59 24.14 4.91 -1.26
CA ALA A 59 24.15 3.48 -1.00
C ALA A 59 25.52 2.85 -1.25
N ASN A 60 26.26 3.26 -2.28
CA ASN A 60 27.60 2.73 -2.58
C ASN A 60 28.66 3.22 -1.58
N LEU A 61 28.59 4.50 -1.20
CA LEU A 61 29.52 5.15 -0.27
C LEU A 61 29.16 4.94 1.21
N ARG A 62 27.94 4.43 1.47
CA ARG A 62 27.37 4.27 2.81
C ARG A 62 27.19 5.60 3.54
N GLU A 63 26.77 6.64 2.82
CA GLU A 63 26.55 8.00 3.33
C GLU A 63 25.05 8.31 3.42
N ASN A 64 24.64 9.28 4.25
CA ASN A 64 23.24 9.74 4.31
C ASN A 64 22.17 8.63 4.45
N THR A 65 22.41 7.67 5.35
CA THR A 65 21.48 6.56 5.58
C THR A 65 20.12 7.07 6.08
N ILE A 66 19.04 6.51 5.57
CA ILE A 66 17.68 6.76 6.06
C ILE A 66 17.54 6.21 7.48
N VAL A 67 17.34 7.10 8.46
CA VAL A 67 17.34 6.76 9.90
C VAL A 67 16.02 6.13 10.35
N SER A 68 14.91 6.45 9.69
CA SER A 68 13.57 6.00 10.06
C SER A 68 12.90 5.22 8.92
N PRO A 69 13.40 4.03 8.56
CA PRO A 69 12.88 3.27 7.43
C PRO A 69 11.45 2.77 7.64
N THR A 70 10.97 2.66 8.89
CA THR A 70 9.59 2.26 9.20
C THR A 70 8.58 3.40 9.12
N ASN A 71 9.04 4.64 8.99
CA ASN A 71 8.21 5.85 8.93
C ASN A 71 8.85 6.86 7.97
N TYR A 72 9.23 6.38 6.79
CA TYR A 72 9.85 7.18 5.77
C TYR A 72 8.80 8.09 5.14
N ASN A 73 9.00 9.40 5.22
CA ASN A 73 8.08 10.39 4.66
C ASN A 73 8.68 10.96 3.37
N THR A 74 7.89 10.96 2.29
CA THR A 74 8.23 11.59 1.02
C THR A 74 7.06 12.43 0.52
N THR A 75 7.39 13.41 -0.32
CA THR A 75 6.41 14.22 -1.06
C THR A 75 6.36 13.84 -2.56
N SER A 76 7.16 12.87 -2.99
CA SER A 76 7.19 12.39 -4.37
C SER A 76 6.26 11.21 -4.56
N SER A 77 5.51 11.21 -5.66
CA SER A 77 4.60 10.11 -6.01
C SER A 77 5.26 8.91 -6.64
N ASN A 78 6.45 9.10 -7.22
CA ASN A 78 7.33 8.04 -7.68
C ASN A 78 8.73 8.33 -7.17
N GLU A 79 9.29 7.41 -6.39
CA GLU A 79 10.64 7.51 -5.85
C GLU A 79 11.27 6.12 -5.81
N THR A 80 12.58 6.05 -6.03
CA THR A 80 13.34 4.80 -5.94
C THR A 80 14.25 4.86 -4.72
N ILE A 81 14.06 3.91 -3.81
CA ILE A 81 14.90 3.72 -2.63
C ILE A 81 15.95 2.65 -2.92
N PHE A 82 17.18 2.90 -2.49
CA PHE A 82 18.30 1.99 -2.64
C PHE A 82 18.55 1.24 -1.32
N ILE A 83 18.44 -0.08 -1.35
CA ILE A 83 18.64 -0.95 -0.21
C ILE A 83 20.00 -1.61 -0.30
N ARG A 84 20.87 -1.31 0.65
CA ARG A 84 22.19 -1.91 0.77
C ARG A 84 22.14 -3.07 1.75
N LEU A 85 22.61 -4.24 1.30
CA LEU A 85 22.87 -5.40 2.14
C LEU A 85 24.38 -5.56 2.30
N ASP A 86 24.90 -5.35 3.50
CA ASP A 86 26.28 -5.68 3.85
C ASP A 86 26.32 -7.06 4.53
N ASN A 87 27.35 -7.87 4.27
CA ASN A 87 27.64 -9.01 5.14
C ASN A 87 28.02 -8.53 6.55
N SER A 88 27.80 -9.36 7.57
CA SER A 88 28.15 -9.13 8.98
C SER A 88 29.61 -8.70 9.18
N ASN A 89 30.50 -9.18 8.30
CA ASN A 89 31.93 -8.84 8.30
C ASN A 89 32.28 -7.53 7.55
N GLY A 90 31.31 -6.85 6.94
CA GLY A 90 31.46 -5.57 6.23
C GLY A 90 32.28 -5.62 4.92
N ASN A 91 32.74 -6.80 4.50
CA ASN A 91 33.70 -6.95 3.40
C ASN A 91 33.08 -7.01 2.01
N CYS A 92 31.76 -7.22 1.90
CA CYS A 92 31.03 -7.34 0.65
C CYS A 92 29.61 -6.81 0.83
N PHE A 93 29.07 -6.21 -0.24
CA PHE A 93 27.72 -5.69 -0.25
C PHE A 93 27.02 -5.89 -1.60
N SER A 94 25.69 -5.83 -1.58
CA SER A 94 24.85 -5.61 -2.75
C SER A 94 23.98 -4.38 -2.52
N VAL A 95 23.51 -3.78 -3.62
CA VAL A 95 22.50 -2.71 -3.61
C VAL A 95 21.35 -3.20 -4.47
N SER A 96 20.13 -3.06 -3.96
CA SER A 96 18.87 -3.39 -4.64
C SER A 96 18.02 -2.13 -4.74
N GLU A 97 17.11 -2.09 -5.70
CA GLU A 97 16.21 -0.95 -5.94
C GLU A 97 14.80 -1.31 -5.46
N LEU A 98 14.14 -0.36 -4.82
CA LEU A 98 12.75 -0.45 -4.39
C LEU A 98 12.00 0.75 -4.95
N GLU A 99 10.99 0.49 -5.78
CA GLU A 99 10.09 1.53 -6.27
C GLU A 99 9.00 1.82 -5.24
N LEU A 100 8.78 3.10 -4.94
CA LEU A 100 7.67 3.60 -4.16
C LEU A 100 6.60 4.14 -5.09
N THR A 101 5.36 3.71 -4.89
CA THR A 101 4.22 4.08 -5.74
C THR A 101 3.04 4.54 -4.91
N ILE A 102 2.39 5.61 -5.36
CA ILE A 102 1.10 6.01 -4.81
C ILE A 102 -0.02 5.27 -5.54
N ILE A 103 -0.93 4.69 -4.77
CA ILE A 103 -2.22 4.24 -5.27
C ILE A 103 -3.21 5.39 -5.06
N ASP A 104 -3.71 5.94 -6.16
CA ASP A 104 -4.79 6.90 -6.10
C ASP A 104 -6.03 6.22 -5.48
N PRO A 105 -6.73 6.89 -4.54
CA PRO A 105 -8.01 6.39 -4.08
C PRO A 105 -8.95 6.22 -5.29
N PRO A 106 -9.77 5.16 -5.33
CA PRO A 106 -10.67 4.95 -6.45
C PRO A 106 -11.57 6.17 -6.62
N ALA A 107 -11.51 6.81 -7.79
CA ALA A 107 -12.38 7.92 -8.12
C ALA A 107 -13.81 7.39 -8.20
N ILE A 108 -14.65 7.77 -7.24
CA ILE A 108 -16.09 7.60 -7.32
C ILE A 108 -16.63 8.88 -7.97
N ASP A 109 -17.24 8.76 -9.15
CA ASP A 109 -17.89 9.89 -9.82
C ASP A 109 -18.93 10.56 -8.90
N GLU A 110 -19.08 11.88 -9.06
CA GLU A 110 -20.02 12.71 -8.29
C GLU A 110 -21.46 12.21 -8.38
N PHE A 111 -22.17 12.36 -7.26
CA PHE A 111 -23.57 12.13 -6.95
C PHE A 111 -24.49 11.73 -8.13
N GLU A 112 -24.97 10.47 -8.10
CA GLU A 112 -26.19 10.08 -8.79
C GLU A 112 -27.39 10.20 -7.84
N GLU A 113 -28.35 11.03 -8.23
CA GLU A 113 -29.64 11.18 -7.54
C GLU A 113 -30.57 10.01 -7.92
N TYR A 114 -31.06 9.28 -6.91
CA TYR A 114 -32.04 8.21 -7.11
C TYR A 114 -33.44 8.67 -6.68
N PHE A 115 -34.40 8.64 -7.62
CA PHE A 115 -35.78 9.05 -7.36
C PHE A 115 -36.63 7.90 -6.79
N PHE A 116 -37.11 8.08 -5.56
CA PHE A 116 -38.07 7.16 -4.94
C PHE A 116 -39.52 7.65 -5.14
N CYS A 117 -40.41 6.77 -5.60
CA CYS A 117 -41.84 7.07 -5.71
C CYS A 117 -42.59 6.56 -4.46
N ASN A 118 -42.94 7.46 -3.54
CA ASN A 118 -43.58 7.17 -2.23
C ASN A 118 -44.95 6.45 -2.25
N ASN A 119 -45.47 6.03 -3.40
CA ASN A 119 -46.82 5.47 -3.52
C ASN A 119 -46.88 3.94 -3.35
N ASP A 120 -45.75 3.26 -3.19
CA ASP A 120 -45.69 1.80 -3.03
C ASP A 120 -44.66 1.39 -1.96
N ALA A 121 -45.14 0.91 -0.81
CA ALA A 121 -44.30 0.44 0.30
C ALA A 121 -43.55 -0.87 0.00
N THR A 122 -43.80 -1.49 -1.16
CA THR A 122 -43.11 -2.69 -1.64
C THR A 122 -42.13 -2.41 -2.78
N ALA A 123 -42.09 -1.18 -3.29
CA ALA A 123 -41.14 -0.81 -4.32
C ALA A 123 -39.71 -0.84 -3.77
N GLN A 124 -38.85 -1.56 -4.47
CA GLN A 124 -37.41 -1.58 -4.24
C GLN A 124 -36.72 -0.85 -5.37
N ILE A 125 -35.70 -0.06 -5.03
CA ILE A 125 -34.76 0.49 -6.00
C ILE A 125 -33.40 -0.15 -5.78
N THR A 126 -32.70 -0.39 -6.87
CA THR A 126 -31.30 -0.81 -6.84
C THR A 126 -30.45 0.44 -6.77
N ILE A 127 -29.58 0.50 -5.78
CA ILE A 127 -28.51 1.50 -5.70
C ILE A 127 -27.17 0.77 -5.77
N ASP A 128 -26.23 1.33 -6.52
CA ASP A 128 -24.90 0.78 -6.69
C ASP A 128 -23.81 1.75 -6.20
N VAL A 129 -22.59 1.24 -6.11
CA VAL A 129 -21.42 2.00 -5.66
C VAL A 129 -20.99 3.11 -6.65
N GLY A 130 -21.62 3.18 -7.82
CA GLY A 130 -21.31 4.06 -8.94
C GLY A 130 -20.24 3.50 -9.88
N ASN A 131 -19.70 4.40 -10.71
CA ASN A 131 -18.62 4.09 -11.63
C ASN A 131 -17.30 3.88 -10.89
N LEU A 132 -17.00 2.63 -10.56
CA LEU A 132 -15.67 2.21 -10.12
C LEU A 132 -14.86 1.63 -11.29
N PRO A 133 -13.53 1.83 -11.32
CA PRO A 133 -12.67 1.12 -12.25
C PRO A 133 -12.87 -0.40 -12.17
N LEU A 134 -12.97 -1.05 -13.32
CA LEU A 134 -13.08 -2.51 -13.40
C LEU A 134 -11.69 -3.16 -13.34
N PRO A 135 -11.55 -4.36 -12.75
CA PRO A 135 -12.62 -5.24 -12.26
C PRO A 135 -13.08 -4.93 -10.82
N LEU A 136 -14.38 -5.11 -10.53
CA LEU A 136 -14.94 -4.86 -9.20
C LEU A 136 -14.44 -5.84 -8.11
N ASP A 137 -13.87 -6.98 -8.51
CA ASP A 137 -13.31 -7.97 -7.58
C ASP A 137 -12.05 -7.47 -6.86
N ASP A 138 -11.46 -6.36 -7.31
CA ASP A 138 -10.33 -5.71 -6.65
C ASP A 138 -10.76 -4.86 -5.44
N TYR A 139 -12.04 -4.87 -5.08
CA TYR A 139 -12.61 -4.05 -4.01
C TYR A 139 -13.46 -4.86 -3.03
N ASN A 140 -13.47 -4.45 -1.76
CA ASN A 140 -14.47 -4.85 -0.77
C ASN A 140 -15.42 -3.68 -0.50
N PHE A 141 -16.69 -4.01 -0.29
CA PHE A 141 -17.77 -3.06 -0.03
C PHE A 141 -18.36 -3.28 1.37
N LEU A 142 -18.81 -2.20 2.00
CA LEU A 142 -19.63 -2.26 3.21
C LEU A 142 -20.66 -1.12 3.21
N TRP A 143 -21.92 -1.49 3.05
CA TRP A 143 -23.06 -0.58 3.21
C TRP A 143 -23.33 -0.38 4.70
N LEU A 144 -23.17 0.83 5.22
CA LEU A 144 -23.24 1.10 6.66
C LEU A 144 -24.66 0.97 7.23
N ASP A 145 -25.67 1.15 6.37
CA ASP A 145 -27.08 1.09 6.76
C ASP A 145 -27.63 -0.35 6.79
N SER A 146 -27.15 -1.22 5.90
CA SER A 146 -27.63 -2.61 5.76
C SER A 146 -26.62 -3.68 6.18
N ASN A 147 -25.34 -3.32 6.38
CA ASN A 147 -24.20 -4.23 6.56
C ASN A 147 -23.97 -5.21 5.39
N GLU A 148 -24.45 -4.87 4.20
CA GLU A 148 -24.22 -5.67 2.99
C GLU A 148 -22.82 -5.38 2.40
N THR A 149 -22.26 -6.35 1.67
CA THR A 149 -20.90 -6.27 1.13
C THR A 149 -20.85 -6.44 -0.39
N THR A 150 -21.98 -6.24 -1.06
CA THR A 150 -22.12 -6.30 -2.52
C THR A 150 -21.88 -4.93 -3.16
N PRO A 151 -21.51 -4.89 -4.46
CA PRO A 151 -21.38 -3.62 -5.20
C PRO A 151 -22.72 -2.90 -5.45
N GLU A 152 -23.84 -3.56 -5.17
CA GLU A 152 -25.19 -3.00 -5.26
C GLU A 152 -26.08 -3.55 -4.15
N ILE A 153 -27.07 -2.78 -3.71
CA ILE A 153 -28.09 -3.20 -2.74
C ILE A 153 -29.50 -2.79 -3.19
N GLN A 154 -30.51 -3.47 -2.66
CA GLN A 154 -31.92 -3.12 -2.88
C GLN A 154 -32.46 -2.40 -1.66
N VAL A 155 -32.91 -1.18 -1.84
CA VAL A 155 -33.46 -0.36 -0.75
C VAL A 155 -34.93 -0.05 -0.99
N ASN A 156 -35.69 0.05 0.09
CA ASN A 156 -37.13 0.32 0.08
C ASN A 156 -37.56 1.44 1.02
N GLN A 157 -36.59 2.21 1.53
CA GLN A 157 -36.81 3.32 2.44
C GLN A 157 -36.14 4.57 1.88
N GLU A 158 -36.77 5.72 2.09
CA GLU A 158 -36.09 6.98 1.87
C GLU A 158 -35.02 7.17 2.95
N GLY A 159 -33.84 7.60 2.54
CA GLY A 159 -32.71 7.77 3.43
C GLY A 159 -31.46 8.11 2.64
N THR A 160 -30.44 8.54 3.37
CA THR A 160 -29.09 8.66 2.83
C THR A 160 -28.38 7.35 3.08
N TYR A 161 -27.79 6.77 2.04
CA TYR A 161 -27.03 5.52 2.14
C TYR A 161 -25.54 5.79 2.05
N TYR A 162 -24.78 5.08 2.88
CA TYR A 162 -23.32 5.16 2.89
C TYR A 162 -22.70 3.82 2.54
N VAL A 163 -21.80 3.82 1.55
CA VAL A 163 -20.95 2.66 1.24
C VAL A 163 -19.49 3.00 1.48
N ARG A 164 -18.81 2.11 2.20
CA ARG A 164 -17.36 2.08 2.34
C ARG A 164 -16.77 1.17 1.28
N VAL A 165 -15.85 1.70 0.48
CA VAL A 165 -15.10 0.95 -0.54
C VAL A 165 -13.62 0.87 -0.13
N ILE A 166 -13.01 -0.31 -0.19
CA ILE A 166 -11.58 -0.52 0.09
C ILE A 166 -10.99 -1.50 -0.94
N PHE A 167 -9.71 -1.38 -1.29
CA PHE A 167 -9.06 -2.36 -2.16
C PHE A 167 -8.92 -3.73 -1.47
N ALA A 168 -9.15 -4.81 -2.24
CA ALA A 168 -9.03 -6.19 -1.79
C ALA A 168 -7.58 -6.63 -1.53
N ALA A 169 -6.61 -5.97 -2.18
CA ALA A 169 -5.18 -6.32 -2.09
C ALA A 169 -4.46 -5.76 -0.85
N SER A 170 -5.11 -4.97 0.01
CA SER A 170 -4.50 -4.44 1.24
C SER A 170 -4.45 -5.51 2.33
N VAL A 171 -3.52 -6.46 2.18
CA VAL A 171 -3.09 -7.38 3.25
C VAL A 171 -2.09 -6.66 4.15
N THR A 172 -2.56 -5.71 4.95
CA THR A 172 -1.80 -5.24 6.12
C THR A 172 -2.70 -5.22 7.36
N PRO A 173 -2.18 -5.49 8.57
CA PRO A 173 -2.97 -5.54 9.81
C PRO A 173 -3.46 -4.17 10.31
N GLU A 174 -3.23 -3.10 9.55
CA GLU A 174 -3.67 -1.76 9.89
C GLU A 174 -4.86 -1.40 9.02
N ASN A 175 -5.97 -1.06 9.67
CA ASN A 175 -7.19 -0.57 9.04
C ASN A 175 -6.81 0.62 8.13
N PRO A 176 -6.93 0.52 6.80
CA PRO A 176 -6.56 1.64 5.94
C PRO A 176 -7.45 2.82 6.30
N LYS A 177 -6.79 3.96 6.52
CA LYS A 177 -7.38 5.24 6.89
C LYS A 177 -8.21 5.83 5.73
N ASP A 178 -8.24 5.14 4.59
CA ASP A 178 -8.67 5.62 3.27
C ASP A 178 -9.99 4.99 2.81
N ALA A 179 -10.86 4.70 3.77
CA ALA A 179 -12.25 4.36 3.49
C ALA A 179 -12.92 5.54 2.78
N ILE A 180 -13.24 5.41 1.49
CA ILE A 180 -14.10 6.39 0.84
C ILE A 180 -15.52 6.12 1.30
N LEU A 181 -16.13 7.10 1.95
CA LEU A 181 -17.56 7.13 2.24
C LEU A 181 -18.26 7.84 1.10
N LYS A 182 -19.03 7.11 0.31
CA LYS A 182 -19.92 7.73 -0.67
C LYS A 182 -21.25 8.05 0.01
N GLU A 183 -21.69 9.30 -0.08
CA GLU A 183 -23.04 9.71 0.29
C GLU A 183 -23.93 9.62 -0.96
N LEU A 184 -24.97 8.80 -0.91
CA LEU A 184 -26.01 8.77 -1.93
C LEU A 184 -27.22 9.52 -1.37
N SER A 185 -27.37 10.78 -1.80
CA SER A 185 -28.51 11.63 -1.43
C SER A 185 -29.59 11.64 -2.52
N LYS A 186 -30.76 12.14 -2.13
CA LYS A 186 -31.85 12.51 -3.06
C LYS A 186 -31.35 13.41 -4.18
#